data_AF-A0A8T3LT05-F1
#
_entry.id   AF-A0A8T3LT05-F1
#
_cell.length_a   1.000
_cell.length_b   1.000
_cell.length_c   1.000
_cell.angle_alpha   90.00
_cell.angle_beta   90.00
_cell.angle_gamma   90.00
#
_symmetry.space_group_name_H-M   'P 1'
#
loop_
_entity.id
_entity.type
_entity.pdbx_description
1 polymer ?
#
loop_
_entity_poly.entity_id
_entity_poly.type
_entity_poly.pdbx_seq_one_letter_code
_entity_poly.pdbx_strand_id
1 'polypeptide(L)' 'MTVHAPGSAATLKVVQPGEGRAGRLGPGVGVVFKIDGHDTGGALSIVEHPFAVGALVRPHVHTREDEISIVLEG' A
#
# COMPACT_ATOMS: atom_id res chain seq x y z
N MET A 1 20.91 -20.05 10.51
CA MET A 1 20.96 -18.58 10.59
C MET A 1 21.55 -18.08 9.28
N THR A 2 20.69 -17.79 8.30
CA THR A 2 21.13 -17.39 6.96
C THR A 2 21.44 -15.90 7.02
N VAL A 3 22.69 -15.53 6.76
CA VAL A 3 23.12 -14.14 6.65
C VAL A 3 22.64 -13.64 5.29
N HIS A 4 21.68 -12.72 5.25
CA HIS A 4 21.34 -12.01 4.01
C HIS A 4 22.57 -11.22 3.57
N ALA A 5 22.97 -11.42 2.30
CA ALA A 5 23.94 -10.55 1.64
C ALA A 5 23.50 -9.08 1.81
N PRO A 6 24.44 -8.11 1.89
CA PRO A 6 24.09 -6.70 2.01
C PRO A 6 23.17 -6.34 0.83
N GLY A 7 21.90 -6.10 1.15
CA GLY A 7 20.91 -5.70 0.16
C GLY A 7 21.38 -4.43 -0.54
N SER A 8 21.12 -4.35 -1.84
CA SER A 8 21.26 -3.11 -2.61
C SER A 8 20.81 -1.92 -1.76
N ALA A 9 21.60 -0.85 -1.74
CA ALA A 9 21.24 0.36 -1.01
C ALA A 9 19.79 0.76 -1.36
N ALA A 10 18.98 1.02 -0.33
CA ALA A 10 17.59 1.43 -0.52
C ALA A 10 17.55 2.65 -1.44
N THR A 11 16.73 2.59 -2.49
CA THR A 11 16.57 3.72 -3.41
C THR A 11 15.61 4.72 -2.78
N LEU A 12 16.03 5.98 -2.67
CA LEU A 12 15.15 7.04 -2.19
C LEU A 12 13.97 7.21 -3.15
N LYS A 13 12.75 7.07 -2.62
CA LYS A 13 11.52 7.39 -3.32
C LYS A 13 10.75 8.44 -2.55
N VAL A 14 10.35 9.49 -3.26
CA VAL A 14 9.48 10.55 -2.74
C VAL A 14 8.27 10.60 -3.64
N VAL A 15 7.08 10.60 -3.04
CA VAL A 15 5.80 10.70 -3.77
C VAL A 15 5.07 11.91 -3.22
N GLN A 16 4.77 12.88 -4.07
CA GLN A 16 4.09 14.10 -3.66
C GLN A 16 2.60 13.85 -3.39
N PRO A 17 1.92 14.76 -2.68
CA PRO A 17 0.46 14.75 -2.59
C PRO A 17 -0.18 14.68 -3.98
N GLY A 18 -1.17 13.81 -4.15
CA GLY A 18 -1.84 13.58 -5.44
C GLY A 18 -1.08 12.67 -6.42
N GLU A 19 0.20 12.36 -6.18
CA GLU A 19 0.96 11.42 -6.99
C GLU A 19 0.77 9.97 -6.51
N GLY A 20 1.26 9.03 -7.32
CA GLY A 20 1.21 7.59 -7.06
C GLY A 20 0.55 6.83 -8.20
N ARG A 21 0.71 5.50 -8.20
CA ARG A 21 0.09 4.65 -9.21
C ARG A 21 -1.34 4.32 -8.79
N ALA A 22 -2.32 4.89 -9.50
CA ALA A 22 -3.73 4.65 -9.25
C ALA A 22 -4.19 3.29 -9.81
N GLY A 23 -5.16 2.68 -9.12
CA GLY A 23 -5.84 1.46 -9.50
C GLY A 23 -7.23 1.36 -8.85
N ARG A 24 -7.90 0.24 -9.10
CA ARG A 24 -9.24 -0.04 -8.55
C ARG A 24 -9.31 -1.45 -8.02
N LEU A 25 -9.86 -1.60 -6.80
CA LEU A 25 -10.07 -2.90 -6.16
C LEU A 25 -11.50 -3.40 -6.32
N GLY A 26 -12.45 -2.48 -6.55
CA GLY A 26 -13.84 -2.82 -6.81
C GLY A 26 -14.67 -1.59 -7.16
N PRO A 27 -16.00 -1.74 -7.38
CA PRO A 27 -16.90 -0.62 -7.53
C PRO A 27 -16.81 0.33 -6.32
N GLY A 28 -16.40 1.57 -6.55
CA GLY A 28 -16.31 2.59 -5.49
C GLY A 28 -15.10 2.47 -4.56
N VAL A 29 -14.21 1.49 -4.75
CA VAL A 29 -13.01 1.29 -3.90
C VAL A 29 -11.76 1.45 -4.76
N GLY A 30 -11.06 2.58 -4.58
CA GLY A 30 -9.80 2.87 -5.23
C GLY A 30 -8.59 2.42 -4.44
N VAL A 31 -7.43 2.45 -5.08
CA VAL A 31 -6.12 2.30 -4.44
C VAL A 31 -5.12 3.20 -5.15
N VAL A 32 -4.31 3.93 -4.40
CA VAL A 32 -3.17 4.69 -4.90
C VAL A 32 -1.92 4.17 -4.22
N PHE A 33 -1.06 3.49 -4.97
CA PHE A 33 0.22 3.00 -4.46
C PHE A 33 1.20 4.17 -4.35
N LYS A 34 1.54 4.54 -3.11
CA LYS A 34 2.59 5.53 -2.80
C LYS A 34 3.94 4.84 -2.77
N ILE A 35 4.05 3.80 -1.95
CA ILE A 35 5.20 2.90 -1.89
C ILE A 35 4.65 1.49 -2.08
N ASP A 36 5.13 0.76 -3.09
CA ASP A 36 4.75 -0.63 -3.29
C ASP A 36 5.81 -1.59 -2.70
N GLY A 37 5.48 -2.87 -2.63
CA GLY A 37 6.38 -3.87 -2.06
C GLY A 37 7.70 -4.03 -2.84
N HIS A 38 7.73 -3.77 -4.15
CA HIS A 38 8.96 -3.85 -4.94
C HIS A 38 9.94 -2.74 -4.53
N ASP A 39 9.44 -1.55 -4.21
CA ASP A 39 10.25 -0.41 -3.77
C ASP A 39 11.01 -0.72 -2.47
N THR A 40 10.49 -1.66 -1.66
CA THR A 40 11.01 -1.99 -0.33
C THR A 40 11.57 -3.41 -0.23
N GLY A 41 11.68 -4.14 -1.34
CA GLY A 41 12.09 -5.55 -1.33
C GLY A 41 11.13 -6.47 -0.55
N GLY A 42 9.85 -6.08 -0.46
CA GLY A 42 8.78 -6.84 0.19
C GLY A 42 8.58 -6.54 1.66
N ALA A 43 9.28 -5.54 2.22
CA ALA A 43 9.20 -5.21 3.64
C ALA A 43 7.92 -4.44 4.03
N LEU A 44 7.44 -3.57 3.14
CA LEU A 44 6.29 -2.69 3.40
C LEU A 44 5.64 -2.23 2.09
N SER A 45 4.34 -1.96 2.15
CA SER A 45 3.63 -1.13 1.17
C SER A 45 2.84 -0.04 1.87
N ILE A 46 2.73 1.13 1.23
CA ILE A 46 1.90 2.26 1.67
C ILE A 46 0.95 2.59 0.52
N VAL A 47 -0.34 2.45 0.80
CA VAL A 47 -1.42 2.70 -0.15
C VAL A 47 -2.44 3.66 0.45
N GLU A 48 -3.00 4.53 -0.38
CA GLU A 48 -4.18 5.33 -0.04
C GLU A 48 -5.42 4.73 -0.69
N HIS A 49 -6.51 4.61 0.06
CA HIS A 49 -7.77 4.08 -0.45
C HIS A 49 -8.85 5.18 -0.48
N PRO A 50 -9.12 5.79 -1.64
CA PRO A 50 -10.31 6.61 -1.79
C PRO A 50 -11.55 5.71 -1.89
N PHE A 51 -12.55 6.02 -1.07
CA PHE A 51 -13.85 5.32 -1.04
C PHE A 51 -14.96 6.26 -1.52
N ALA A 52 -15.79 5.78 -2.45
CA ALA A 52 -17.07 6.41 -2.71
C ALA A 52 -18.01 6.22 -1.50
N VAL A 53 -18.91 7.18 -1.27
CA VAL A 53 -19.90 7.07 -0.18
C VAL A 53 -20.68 5.75 -0.28
N GLY A 54 -20.69 5.00 0.82
CA GLY A 54 -21.38 3.70 0.92
C GLY A 54 -20.65 2.52 0.28
N ALA A 55 -19.46 2.71 -0.31
CA ALA A 55 -18.65 1.60 -0.80
C ALA A 55 -18.07 0.78 0.36
N LEU A 56 -18.10 -0.55 0.24
CA LEU A 56 -17.62 -1.48 1.25
C LEU A 56 -16.73 -2.55 0.64
N VAL A 57 -15.67 -2.92 1.35
CA VAL A 57 -14.89 -4.12 1.07
C VAL A 57 -15.52 -5.27 1.85
N ARG A 58 -15.69 -6.44 1.21
CA ARG A 58 -16.22 -7.63 1.88
C ARG A 58 -15.32 -8.03 3.05
N PRO A 59 -15.86 -8.51 4.18
CA PRO A 59 -15.05 -9.03 5.29
C PRO A 59 -14.07 -10.10 4.80
N HIS A 60 -12.81 -10.00 5.21
CA HIS A 60 -11.74 -10.93 4.85
C HIS A 60 -10.63 -10.90 5.91
N VAL A 61 -9.65 -11.80 5.75
CA VAL A 61 -8.46 -11.88 6.60
C VAL A 61 -7.22 -11.97 5.73
N HIS A 62 -6.13 -11.41 6.24
CA HIS A 62 -4.78 -11.68 5.76
C HIS A 62 -4.17 -12.77 6.63
N THR A 63 -3.58 -13.79 6.01
CA THR A 63 -2.96 -14.90 6.76
C THR A 63 -1.47 -14.71 6.97
N ARG A 64 -0.86 -13.73 6.28
CA ARG A 64 0.58 -13.49 6.26
C ARG A 64 0.96 -12.02 6.40
N GLU A 65 -0.02 -11.12 6.28
CA GLU A 65 0.18 -9.69 6.29
C GLU A 65 -0.55 -9.07 7.47
N ASP A 66 0.12 -8.17 8.18
CA ASP A 66 -0.54 -7.22 9.06
C ASP A 66 -1.00 -6.01 8.24
N GLU A 67 -2.20 -5.48 8.51
CA GLU A 67 -2.72 -4.29 7.86
C GLU A 67 -3.11 -3.23 8.90
N ILE A 68 -2.71 -1.99 8.65
CA ILE A 68 -3.00 -0.83 9.51
C ILE A 68 -3.63 0.25 8.64
N SER A 69 -4.78 0.76 9.07
CA SER A 69 -5.50 1.85 8.40
C SER A 69 -5.42 3.13 9.22
N ILE A 70 -5.14 4.25 8.53
CA ILE A 70 -5.21 5.60 9.08
C ILE A 70 -6.21 6.39 8.24
N VAL A 71 -7.21 6.98 8.88
CA VAL A 71 -8.19 7.83 8.19
C VAL A 71 -7.56 9.20 7.94
N LEU A 72 -7.51 9.62 6.68
CA LEU A 72 -6.99 10.93 6.27
C LEU A 72 -8.10 11.98 6.14
N GLU A 73 -9.26 11.56 5.62
CA GLU A 73 -10.43 12.41 5.40
C GLU A 73 -11.72 11.57 5.35
N GLY A 74 -12.86 12.23 5.51
CA GLY A 74 -14.20 11.62 5.55
C GLY A 74 -15.23 12.55 6.14
#